data_AF-A0A2E9LN56-F1
#
_entry.id   AF-A0A2E9LN56-F1
#
_cell.length_a   1.000
_cell.length_b   1.000
_cell.length_c   1.000
_cell.angle_alpha   90.00
_cell.angle_beta   90.00
_cell.angle_gamma   90.00
#
_symmetry.space_group_name_H-M   'P 1'
#
loop_
_entity.id
_entity.type
_entity.pdbx_description
1 polymer ?
#
loop_
_entity_poly.entity_id
_entity_poly.type
_entity_poly.pdbx_seq_one_letter_code
_entity_poly.pdbx_strand_id
1 'polypeptide(L)'
;MFLMRFTERAYTSYTEEAVRNSANEAVRLTFSNKNFDPQIGARQYNEYLDEYEYCEEVGFDGLMLNEHHNTPTCLGATMNLEAAI
;
A
#
# COMPACT_ATOMS: atom_id res chain seq x y z
N MET A 1 -6.11 -9.52 25.03
CA MET A 1 -5.35 -8.41 24.39
C MET A 1 -5.90 -8.29 22.99
N PHE A 2 -6.30 -7.10 22.55
CA PHE A 2 -6.88 -6.91 21.21
C PHE A 2 -5.75 -6.76 20.19
N LEU A 3 -5.60 -7.73 19.30
CA LEU A 3 -4.54 -7.81 18.31
C LEU A 3 -5.04 -7.29 16.97
N MET A 4 -4.30 -6.34 16.38
CA MET A 4 -4.65 -5.73 15.11
C MET A 4 -3.49 -5.71 14.12
N ARG A 5 -3.82 -5.81 12.84
CA ARG A 5 -2.87 -5.70 11.72
C ARG A 5 -2.96 -4.31 11.08
N PHE A 6 -1.81 -3.66 10.88
CA PHE A 6 -1.70 -2.35 10.20
C PHE A 6 -0.61 -2.33 9.13
N THR A 7 -0.96 -1.97 7.90
CA THR A 7 0.00 -1.80 6.79
C THR A 7 -0.26 -0.50 6.06
N GLU A 8 0.82 0.17 5.66
CA GLU A 8 0.75 1.30 4.74
C GLU A 8 0.52 0.84 3.29
N ARG A 9 0.76 -0.44 2.98
CA ARG A 9 0.56 -1.03 1.64
C ARG A 9 1.40 -0.29 0.59
N ALA A 10 2.70 -0.26 0.83
CA ALA A 10 3.65 0.44 -0.01
C ALA A 10 3.75 -0.20 -1.40
N TYR A 11 3.76 0.59 -2.46
CA TYR A 11 4.15 0.08 -3.77
C TYR A 11 5.66 -0.15 -3.80
N THR A 12 6.10 -1.39 -3.92
CA THR A 12 7.52 -1.76 -3.71
C THR A 12 8.34 -1.91 -4.99
N SER A 13 7.75 -1.75 -6.16
CA SER A 13 8.37 -2.11 -7.45
C SER A 13 9.01 -0.94 -8.19
N TYR A 14 9.63 -0.02 -7.45
CA TYR A 14 10.50 1.03 -8.00
C TYR A 14 11.97 0.73 -7.72
N THR A 15 12.88 1.34 -8.48
CA THR A 15 14.33 1.14 -8.30
C THR A 15 14.94 2.22 -7.41
N GLU A 16 16.05 1.90 -6.75
CA GLU A 16 16.85 2.88 -6.01
C GLU A 16 17.28 4.04 -6.93
N GLU A 17 17.70 3.73 -8.16
CA GLU A 17 18.06 4.74 -9.17
C GLU A 17 16.90 5.70 -9.47
N ALA A 18 15.67 5.19 -9.55
CA ALA A 18 14.49 6.04 -9.76
C ALA A 18 14.26 7.01 -8.59
N VAL A 19 14.56 6.58 -7.35
CA VAL A 19 14.50 7.44 -6.16
C VAL A 19 15.61 8.48 -6.18
N ARG A 20 16.86 8.08 -6.45
CA ARG A 20 18.00 9.00 -6.54
C ARG A 20 17.82 10.08 -7.60
N ASN A 21 17.12 9.76 -8.69
CA ASN A 21 16.80 10.69 -9.77
C ASN A 21 15.49 11.47 -9.55
N SER A 22 14.80 11.30 -8.41
CA SER A 22 13.59 12.06 -8.09
C SER A 22 13.92 13.39 -7.42
N ALA A 23 13.00 14.36 -7.46
CA ALA A 23 13.21 15.61 -6.76
C ALA A 23 13.26 15.37 -5.24
N ASN A 24 14.32 15.89 -4.60
CA ASN A 24 14.66 15.70 -3.18
C ASN A 24 14.92 14.24 -2.78
N GLU A 25 15.20 13.34 -3.73
CA GLU A 25 15.39 11.91 -3.47
C GLU A 25 14.22 11.30 -2.67
N ALA A 26 13.01 11.82 -2.90
CA ALA A 26 11.81 11.50 -2.12
C ALA A 26 10.79 10.73 -2.97
N VAL A 27 10.06 9.83 -2.30
CA VAL A 27 8.98 9.04 -2.93
C VAL A 27 7.58 9.60 -2.64
N ARG A 28 7.41 10.44 -1.61
CA ARG A 28 6.08 10.75 -1.06
C ARG A 28 5.29 11.83 -1.79
N LEU A 29 5.94 12.84 -2.39
CA LEU A 29 5.24 13.99 -3.01
C LEU A 29 5.66 14.25 -4.45
N THR A 30 6.93 14.01 -4.76
CA THR A 30 7.59 14.42 -6.00
C THR A 30 7.91 13.25 -6.94
N PHE A 31 7.51 12.04 -6.57
CA PHE A 31 7.84 10.84 -7.32
C PHE A 31 6.93 10.70 -8.55
N SER A 32 7.55 10.47 -9.70
CA SER A 32 6.80 10.40 -10.96
C SER A 32 6.07 9.06 -11.10
N ASN A 33 4.80 9.14 -11.53
CA ASN A 33 3.99 7.98 -11.88
C ASN A 33 4.56 7.13 -13.04
N LYS A 34 5.57 7.62 -13.78
CA LYS A 34 6.27 6.81 -14.79
C LYS A 34 6.91 5.54 -14.21
N ASN A 35 7.14 5.53 -12.90
CA ASN A 35 7.71 4.40 -12.15
C ASN A 35 6.62 3.46 -11.59
N PHE A 36 5.34 3.72 -11.87
CA PHE A 36 4.23 2.88 -11.45
C PHE A 36 3.76 1.98 -12.61
N ASP A 37 3.81 0.67 -12.38
CA ASP A 37 3.20 -0.32 -13.27
C ASP A 37 1.84 -0.74 -12.70
N PRO A 38 0.73 -0.49 -13.42
CA PRO A 38 -0.61 -0.81 -12.92
C PRO A 38 -0.86 -2.31 -12.76
N GLN A 39 -0.22 -3.18 -13.54
CA GLN A 39 -0.37 -4.64 -13.38
C GLN A 39 0.30 -5.11 -12.08
N ILE A 40 1.48 -4.56 -11.80
CA ILE A 40 2.18 -4.82 -10.55
C ILE A 40 1.43 -4.23 -9.35
N GLY A 41 0.91 -3.00 -9.48
CA GLY A 41 0.10 -2.37 -8.46
C GLY A 41 -1.15 -3.20 -8.12
N ALA A 42 -1.88 -3.68 -9.12
CA ALA A 42 -3.04 -4.55 -8.93
C ALA A 42 -2.70 -5.86 -8.21
N ARG A 43 -1.58 -6.50 -8.57
CA ARG A 43 -1.09 -7.69 -7.86
C ARG A 43 -0.80 -7.38 -6.39
N GLN A 44 -0.08 -6.31 -6.10
CA GLN A 44 0.24 -5.92 -4.72
C GLN A 44 -1.02 -5.58 -3.91
N TYR A 45 -2.02 -4.93 -4.52
CA TYR A 45 -3.31 -4.71 -3.87
C TYR A 45 -3.97 -6.03 -3.44
N ASN A 46 -4.03 -7.02 -4.31
CA ASN A 46 -4.56 -8.33 -3.96
C ASN A 46 -3.72 -8.98 -2.85
N GLU A 47 -2.39 -8.92 -2.92
CA GLU A 47 -1.52 -9.44 -1.85
C GLU A 47 -1.84 -8.83 -0.47
N TYR A 48 -2.18 -7.53 -0.41
CA TYR A 48 -2.58 -6.88 0.84
C TYR A 48 -3.98 -7.26 1.32
N LEU A 49 -4.91 -7.52 0.40
CA LEU A 49 -6.25 -8.00 0.73
C LEU A 49 -6.20 -9.46 1.19
N ASP A 50 -5.46 -10.31 0.49
CA ASP A 50 -5.19 -11.71 0.87
C ASP A 50 -4.51 -11.79 2.25
N GLU A 51 -3.62 -10.85 2.56
CA GLU A 51 -3.03 -10.74 3.91
C GLU A 51 -4.08 -10.44 4.99
N TYR A 52 -5.08 -9.62 4.68
CA TYR A 52 -6.19 -9.33 5.59
C TYR A 52 -7.13 -10.52 5.78
N GLU A 53 -7.45 -11.24 4.71
CA GLU A 53 -8.17 -12.52 4.80
C GLU A 53 -7.40 -13.51 5.68
N TYR A 54 -6.09 -13.65 5.46
CA TYR A 54 -5.25 -14.53 6.28
C TYR A 54 -5.19 -14.09 7.76
N CYS A 55 -5.19 -12.78 8.04
CA CYS A 55 -5.24 -12.27 9.41
C CYS A 55 -6.53 -12.69 10.13
N GLU A 56 -7.66 -12.72 9.44
CA GLU A 56 -8.92 -13.27 9.97
C GLU A 56 -8.76 -14.77 10.29
N GLU A 57 -8.22 -15.56 9.35
CA GLU A 57 -8.05 -17.01 9.50
C GLU A 57 -7.17 -17.39 10.71
N VAL A 58 -6.13 -16.60 11.01
CA VAL A 58 -5.21 -16.88 12.12
C VAL A 58 -5.62 -16.25 13.45
N GLY A 59 -6.73 -15.50 13.48
CA GLY A 59 -7.35 -15.00 14.71
C GLY A 59 -6.92 -13.60 15.17
N PHE A 60 -6.61 -12.68 14.26
CA PHE A 60 -6.53 -11.26 14.60
C PHE A 60 -7.92 -10.72 14.99
N ASP A 61 -7.98 -9.83 15.97
CA ASP A 61 -9.24 -9.25 16.44
C ASP A 61 -9.72 -8.08 15.57
N GLY A 62 -8.84 -7.50 14.74
CA GLY A 62 -9.21 -6.43 13.83
C GLY A 62 -8.15 -6.05 12.80
N LEU A 63 -8.59 -5.34 11.77
CA LEU A 63 -7.77 -4.86 10.67
C LEU A 63 -7.81 -3.33 10.65
N MET A 64 -6.66 -2.68 10.49
CA MET A 64 -6.59 -1.22 10.40
C MET A 64 -6.52 -0.78 8.95
N LEU A 65 -7.46 0.08 8.55
CA LEU A 65 -7.43 0.75 7.25
C LEU A 65 -6.69 2.09 7.35
N ASN A 66 -6.09 2.50 6.23
CA ASN A 66 -5.25 3.70 6.14
C ASN A 66 -5.58 4.46 4.87
N GLU A 67 -6.01 5.71 5.03
CA GLU A 67 -6.28 6.65 3.94
C GLU A 67 -5.15 7.67 3.82
N HIS A 68 -4.55 7.76 2.63
CA HIS A 68 -3.61 8.81 2.28
C HIS A 68 -3.58 9.05 0.76
N HIS A 69 -2.77 10.00 0.29
CA HIS A 69 -2.51 10.15 -1.13
C HIS A 69 -1.86 8.89 -1.70
N ASN A 70 -2.36 8.45 -2.86
CA ASN A 70 -1.78 7.30 -3.57
C ASN A 70 -0.35 7.63 -3.99
N THR A 71 0.60 7.04 -3.26
CA THR A 71 2.03 7.28 -3.34
C THR A 71 2.75 5.95 -3.12
N PRO A 72 4.04 5.82 -3.47
CA PRO A 72 4.77 4.59 -3.19
C PRO A 72 4.78 4.18 -1.71
N THR A 73 4.61 5.13 -0.79
CA THR A 73 4.52 4.81 0.65
C THR A 73 3.16 4.28 1.08
N CYS A 74 2.07 4.67 0.40
CA CYS A 74 0.73 4.21 0.72
C CYS A 74 -0.15 4.17 -0.53
N LEU A 75 -0.63 2.98 -0.88
CA LEU A 75 -1.54 2.79 -2.00
C LEU A 75 -2.99 3.19 -1.66
N GLY A 76 -3.37 3.24 -0.39
CA GLY A 76 -4.75 3.45 0.03
C GLY A 76 -5.27 4.89 -0.07
N ALA A 77 -5.90 5.27 -1.19
CA ALA A 77 -6.50 6.60 -1.36
C ALA A 77 -8.03 6.67 -1.22
N THR A 78 -8.73 5.53 -1.17
CA THR A 78 -10.20 5.47 -1.13
C THR A 78 -10.69 4.38 -0.18
N MET A 79 -10.59 4.63 1.13
CA MET A 79 -10.86 3.61 2.15
C MET A 79 -12.32 3.19 2.27
N ASN A 80 -13.24 4.05 1.83
CA ASN A 80 -14.66 3.71 1.80
C ASN A 80 -14.98 2.54 0.85
N LEU A 81 -14.21 2.36 -0.23
CA LEU A 81 -14.40 1.24 -1.15
C LEU A 81 -13.85 -0.05 -0.57
N GLU A 82 -12.67 0.01 0.04
CA GLU A 82 -12.02 -1.14 0.66
C GLU A 82 -12.78 -1.63 1.89
N ALA A 83 -13.28 -0.72 2.72
CA ALA A 83 -14.11 -1.07 3.88
C ALA A 83 -15.47 -1.70 3.50
N ALA A 84 -15.85 -1.65 2.23
CA ALA A 84 -17.11 -2.19 1.71
C ALA A 84 -16.94 -3.56 1.01
N ILE A 85 -15.70 -4.04 0.87
CA ILE A 85 -15.37 -5.40 0.46
C ILE A 85 -15.69 -6.33 1.64
#